data_AF-A0A2V8F742-F1
#
_entry.id   AF-A0A2V8F742-F1
#
_cell.length_a   1.000
_cell.length_b   1.000
_cell.length_c   1.000
_cell.angle_alpha   90.00
_cell.angle_beta   90.00
_cell.angle_gamma   90.00
#
_symmetry.space_group_name_H-M   'P 1'
#
loop_
_entity.id
_entity.type
_entity.pdbx_description
1 polymer ?
#
loop_
_entity_poly.entity_id
_entity_poly.type
_entity_poly.pdbx_seq_one_letter_code
_entity_poly.pdbx_strand_id
1 'polypeptide(L)'
;LLVRWYPQQAALDGFYLGARTGVYHFENYRRRATVLPGAGLEIGHAWLFGPKRNASVNLGFGLTRVLGKGADEYGAPSVLPNVRLANIGIAF
;
A
#
# COMPACT_ATOMS: atom_id res chain seq x y z
N LEU A 1 -2.89 14.29 -6.14
CA LEU A 1 -4.27 14.08 -5.65
C LEU A 1 -4.54 12.57 -5.69
N LEU A 2 -4.75 11.90 -4.55
CA LEU A 2 -5.16 10.50 -4.52
C LEU A 2 -6.69 10.47 -4.48
N VAL A 3 -7.33 10.16 -5.61
CA VAL A 3 -8.78 10.01 -5.71
C VAL A 3 -9.16 8.63 -5.18
N ARG A 4 -10.10 8.56 -4.23
CA ARG A 4 -10.59 7.31 -3.65
C ARG A 4 -12.08 7.21 -3.87
N TRP A 5 -12.50 6.23 -4.67
CA TRP A 5 -13.91 6.00 -4.96
C TRP A 5 -14.51 5.02 -3.94
N TYR A 6 -15.62 5.43 -3.32
CA TYR A 6 -16.39 4.60 -2.42
C TYR A 6 -17.74 4.28 -3.08
N PRO A 7 -17.94 3.08 -3.66
CA PRO A 7 -19.21 2.71 -4.30
C PRO A 7 -20.41 2.80 -3.36
N GLN A 8 -20.15 2.68 -2.06
CA GLN A 8 -21.14 2.75 -0.99
C GLN A 8 -21.53 4.19 -0.62
N GLN A 9 -20.94 5.19 -1.29
CA GLN A 9 -21.12 6.64 -1.04
C GLN A 9 -20.84 7.08 0.41
N ALA A 10 -20.20 6.22 1.20
CA ALA A 10 -19.76 6.48 2.55
C ALA A 10 -18.24 6.23 2.62
N ALA A 11 -17.50 7.23 3.08
CA ALA A 11 -16.09 7.05 3.37
C ALA A 11 -15.91 6.09 4.54
N LEU A 12 -14.91 5.20 4.40
CA LEU A 12 -14.64 4.16 5.37
C LEU A 12 -14.15 4.77 6.70
N ASP A 13 -14.74 4.31 7.80
CA ASP A 13 -14.39 4.63 9.19
C ASP A 13 -14.34 3.31 9.96
N GLY A 14 -13.16 2.91 10.43
CA GLY A 14 -12.92 1.60 11.04
C GLY A 14 -11.84 0.75 10.37
N PHE A 15 -11.83 -0.55 10.68
CA PHE A 15 -10.86 -1.50 10.14
C PHE A 15 -11.12 -1.85 8.67
N TYR A 16 -10.04 -2.08 7.92
CA TYR A 16 -10.11 -2.62 6.56
C TYR A 16 -9.08 -3.72 6.35
N LEU A 17 -9.44 -4.61 5.41
CA LEU A 17 -8.52 -5.52 4.75
C LEU A 17 -8.42 -5.11 3.28
N GLY A 18 -7.20 -4.93 2.80
CA GLY A 18 -6.91 -4.51 1.43
C GLY A 18 -5.93 -5.45 0.75
N ALA A 19 -6.10 -5.62 -0.56
CA ALA A 19 -5.09 -6.21 -1.42
C ALA A 19 -4.24 -5.11 -2.04
N ARG A 20 -2.95 -5.39 -2.22
CA ARG A 20 -1.96 -4.49 -2.81
C ARG A 20 -1.23 -5.19 -3.94
N THR A 21 -0.98 -4.47 -5.01
CA THR A 21 -0.03 -4.85 -6.06
C THR A 21 0.86 -3.66 -6.36
N GLY A 22 2.08 -3.90 -6.79
CA GLY A 22 3.05 -2.84 -7.05
C GLY A 22 4.26 -3.33 -7.81
N VAL A 23 5.08 -2.38 -8.23
CA VAL A 23 6.33 -2.62 -8.93
C VAL A 23 7.45 -2.02 -8.09
N TYR A 24 8.47 -2.83 -7.79
CA TYR A 24 9.52 -2.51 -6.83
C TYR A 24 10.88 -2.52 -7.53
N HIS A 25 11.68 -1.49 -7.28
CA HIS A 25 13.03 -1.36 -7.84
C HIS A 25 14.06 -1.85 -6.81
N PHE A 26 14.94 -2.75 -7.22
CA PHE A 26 16.02 -3.30 -6.40
C PHE A 26 17.36 -3.07 -7.07
N GLU A 27 18.35 -2.68 -6.28
CA GLU A 27 19.74 -2.56 -6.71
C GLU A 27 20.62 -3.45 -5.83
N ASN A 28 21.50 -4.24 -6.45
CA ASN A 28 22.42 -5.10 -5.73
C ASN A 28 23.81 -4.46 -5.57
N TYR A 29 24.69 -5.08 -4.77
CA TYR A 29 26.06 -4.61 -4.52
C TYR A 29 26.93 -4.48 -5.79
N ARG A 30 26.54 -5.10 -6.91
CA ARG A 30 27.21 -5.00 -8.22
C ARG A 30 26.62 -3.89 -9.11
N ARG A 31 25.79 -2.99 -8.55
CA ARG A 31 25.08 -1.91 -9.26
C ARG A 31 24.21 -2.39 -10.42
N ARG A 32 23.69 -3.63 -10.35
CA ARG A 32 22.63 -4.06 -11.25
C ARG A 32 21.29 -3.73 -10.63
N ALA A 33 20.46 -3.07 -11.42
CA ALA A 33 19.09 -2.75 -11.07
C ALA A 33 18.13 -3.74 -11.71
N THR A 34 17.09 -4.11 -10.98
CA THR A 34 15.97 -4.88 -11.50
C THR A 34 14.66 -4.33 -10.98
N VAL A 35 13.59 -4.59 -11.73
CA VAL A 35 12.24 -4.16 -11.42
C VAL A 35 11.38 -5.41 -11.29
N LEU A 36 10.83 -5.63 -10.10
CA LEU A 36 10.08 -6.83 -9.76
C LEU A 36 8.64 -6.46 -9.38
N PRO A 37 7.62 -7.15 -9.93
CA PRO A 37 6.26 -7.01 -9.44
C PRO A 37 6.13 -7.60 -8.04
N GLY A 38 5.18 -7.09 -7.27
CA GLY A 38 4.87 -7.61 -5.93
C GLY A 38 3.37 -7.57 -5.66
N ALA A 39 2.90 -8.55 -4.90
CA ALA A 39 1.51 -8.64 -4.46
C ALA A 39 1.46 -8.87 -2.94
N GLY A 40 0.50 -8.24 -2.28
CA GLY A 40 0.46 -8.18 -0.83
C GLY A 40 -0.93 -7.96 -0.26
N LEU A 41 -1.00 -8.11 1.06
CA LEU A 41 -2.18 -7.80 1.85
C LEU A 41 -1.84 -6.70 2.86
N GLU A 42 -2.82 -5.86 3.16
CA GLU A 42 -2.74 -4.76 4.10
C GLU A 42 -3.95 -4.83 5.02
N ILE A 43 -3.70 -4.75 6.33
CA ILE A 43 -4.73 -4.51 7.33
C ILE A 43 -4.51 -3.12 7.90
N GLY A 44 -5.58 -2.37 8.12
CA GLY A 44 -5.44 -1.04 8.67
C GLY A 44 -6.69 -0.53 9.32
N HIS A 45 -6.58 0.66 9.89
CA HIS A 45 -7.67 1.41 10.48
C HIS A 45 -7.76 2.78 9.81
N ALA A 46 -8.98 3.17 9.46
CA ALA A 46 -9.32 4.47 8.92
C ALA A 46 -10.05 5.27 9.99
N TRP A 47 -9.66 6.52 10.18
CA TRP A 47 -10.39 7.49 10.98
C TRP A 47 -10.92 8.58 10.06
N LEU A 48 -12.19 8.91 10.24
CA LEU A 48 -12.88 9.89 9.43
C LEU A 48 -13.18 11.15 10.24
N PHE A 49 -12.80 12.31 9.71
CA PHE A 49 -12.85 13.59 10.39
C PHE A 49 -13.66 14.62 9.61
N GLY A 50 -14.09 15.65 10.34
CA GLY A 50 -14.78 16.82 9.81
C GLY A 50 -16.31 16.69 9.76
N PRO A 51 -17.05 17.81 9.71
CA PRO A 51 -18.51 17.82 9.73
C PRO A 51 -19.15 17.09 8.54
N LYS A 52 -18.45 17.04 7.42
CA LYS A 52 -18.86 16.34 6.19
C LYS A 52 -18.29 14.93 6.08
N ARG A 53 -17.56 14.44 7.10
CA ARG A 53 -16.92 13.12 7.13
C ARG A 53 -16.13 12.82 5.85
N ASN A 54 -15.41 13.82 5.35
CA ASN A 54 -14.74 13.78 4.06
C ASN A 54 -13.22 13.73 4.18
N ALA A 55 -12.64 14.07 5.35
CA ALA A 55 -11.22 13.94 5.59
C ALA A 55 -10.93 12.59 6.25
N SER A 56 -10.20 11.69 5.57
CA SER A 56 -9.77 10.42 6.17
C SER A 56 -8.28 10.43 6.46
N VAL A 57 -7.90 9.93 7.63
CA VAL A 57 -6.53 9.52 7.95
C VAL A 57 -6.57 8.01 8.10
N ASN A 58 -5.68 7.31 7.40
CA ASN A 58 -5.64 5.84 7.50
C ASN A 58 -4.25 5.42 7.92
N LEU A 59 -4.17 4.44 8.81
CA LEU A 59 -2.93 3.74 9.13
C LEU A 59 -3.10 2.29 8.68
N GLY A 60 -2.16 1.80 7.89
CA GLY A 60 -2.15 0.43 7.38
C GLY A 60 -0.80 -0.23 7.61
N PHE A 61 -0.83 -1.50 7.97
CA PHE A 61 0.33 -2.38 7.98
C PHE A 61 0.08 -3.52 7.01
N GLY A 62 1.07 -3.83 6.18
CA GLY A 62 0.93 -4.86 5.17
C GLY A 62 2.23 -5.58 4.85
N LEU A 63 2.09 -6.74 4.23
CA LEU A 63 3.19 -7.53 3.73
C LEU A 63 3.01 -7.69 2.23
N THR A 64 4.06 -7.39 1.47
CA THR A 64 4.09 -7.62 0.02
C THR A 64 5.13 -8.65 -0.31
N ARG A 65 4.72 -9.72 -0.99
CA ARG A 65 5.62 -10.69 -1.56
C ARG A 65 6.13 -10.18 -2.90
N VAL A 66 7.45 -10.16 -3.07
CA VAL A 66 8.09 -9.85 -4.35
C VAL A 66 8.04 -11.09 -5.22
N LEU A 67 7.63 -10.93 -6.48
CA LEU A 67 7.44 -12.02 -7.43
C LEU A 67 8.50 -11.91 -8.52
N GLY A 68 9.23 -13.00 -8.77
CA GLY A 68 10.17 -13.08 -9.88
C GLY A 68 11.39 -13.94 -9.56
N LYS A 69 11.92 -14.64 -10.57
CA LYS A 69 13.10 -15.51 -10.46
C LYS A 69 14.39 -14.76 -10.11
N GLY A 70 14.41 -13.43 -10.27
CA GLY A 70 15.55 -12.57 -9.93
C GLY A 70 15.53 -12.03 -8.49
N ALA A 71 14.56 -12.35 -7.65
CA ALA A 71 14.55 -11.84 -6.27
C ALA A 71 15.79 -12.29 -5.49
N ASP A 72 16.15 -13.58 -5.59
CA ASP A 72 17.27 -14.16 -4.86
C ASP A 72 18.64 -13.69 -5.40
N GLU A 73 18.76 -13.50 -6.72
CA GLU A 73 20.00 -13.04 -7.37
C GLU A 73 20.36 -11.59 -7.03
N TYR A 74 19.36 -10.77 -6.72
CA TYR A 74 19.53 -9.36 -6.37
C TYR A 74 19.51 -9.12 -4.85
N GLY A 75 19.43 -10.19 -4.04
CA GLY A 75 19.33 -10.09 -2.59
C GLY A 75 18.05 -9.39 -2.13
N ALA A 76 17.01 -9.38 -2.95
CA ALA A 76 15.73 -8.77 -2.62
C ALA A 76 15.02 -9.64 -1.56
N PRO A 77 14.51 -9.06 -0.47
CA PRO A 77 13.70 -9.80 0.48
C PRO A 77 12.46 -10.36 -0.23
N SER A 78 12.18 -11.65 -0.06
CA SER A 78 10.98 -12.26 -0.66
C SER A 78 9.69 -11.62 -0.13
N VAL A 79 9.72 -11.05 1.07
CA VAL A 79 8.61 -10.35 1.72
C VAL A 79 9.08 -8.98 2.21
N LEU A 80 8.37 -7.94 1.78
CA LEU A 80 8.57 -6.56 2.18
C LEU A 80 7.49 -6.13 3.16
N PRO A 81 7.84 -5.68 4.38
CA PRO A 81 6.90 -4.98 5.24
C PRO A 81 6.57 -3.61 4.65
N ASN A 82 5.31 -3.21 4.76
CA ASN A 82 4.83 -1.92 4.31
C ASN A 82 4.05 -1.27 5.45
N VAL A 83 4.34 0.01 5.69
CA VAL A 83 3.51 0.87 6.52
C VAL A 83 2.92 1.94 5.62
N ARG A 84 1.62 2.18 5.76
CA ARG A 84 0.92 3.22 5.04
C ARG A 84 0.35 4.21 6.04
N LEU A 85 0.91 5.42 6.06
CA LEU A 85 0.19 6.59 6.53
C LEU A 85 -0.55 7.18 5.33
N ALA A 86 -1.86 7.04 5.29
CA ALA A 86 -2.65 7.51 4.16
C ALA A 86 -3.02 8.99 4.32
N ASN A 87 -2.60 9.73 3.30
CA ASN A 87 -3.12 10.96 2.70
C ASN A 87 -4.47 11.49 3.21
N ILE A 88 -4.48 12.81 3.45
CA ILE A 88 -5.65 13.67 3.58
C ILE A 88 -6.29 13.79 2.19
N GLY A 89 -7.40 13.09 1.96
CA GLY A 89 -8.23 13.24 0.75
C GLY A 89 -9.59 13.84 1.11
N ILE A 90 -10.25 14.48 0.15
CA ILE A 90 -11.67 14.84 0.26
C ILE A 90 -12.45 13.69 -0.36
N ALA A 91 -13.18 12.93 0.45
CA ALA A 91 -14.19 11.99 -0.05
C ALA A 91 -15.39 12.76 -0.60
N PHE A 92 -15.88 12.37 -1.77
CA PHE A 92 -17.04 12.92 -2.47
C PHE A 92 -17.98 11.81 -2.92
#